data_AF-A0A2W6P8U7-F1
#
_entry.id   AF-A0A2W6P8U7-F1
#
_cell.length_a   1.000
_cell.length_b   1.000
_cell.length_c   1.000
_cell.angle_alpha   90.00
_cell.angle_beta   90.00
_cell.angle_gamma   90.00
#
_symmetry.space_group_name_H-M   'P 1'
#
loop_
_entity.id
_entity.type
_entity.pdbx_description
1 polymer ?
#
loop_
_entity_poly.entity_id
_entity_poly.type
_entity_poly.pdbx_seq_one_letter_code
_entity_poly.pdbx_strand_id
1 'polypeptide(L)' 'MAEAQNDPLLPGYSFNAHLVAGLTPIEAHGYLAFFIDRPRG' A
#
# COMPACT_ATOMS: atom_id res chain seq x y z
N MET A 1 -21.01 2.55 0.52
CA MET A 1 -19.74 3.27 0.41
C MET A 1 -18.65 2.23 0.63
N ALA A 2 -17.70 2.08 -0.29
CA ALA A 2 -16.57 1.17 -0.03
C ALA A 2 -15.79 1.72 1.17
N GLU A 3 -15.45 0.86 2.13
CA GLU A 3 -14.59 1.24 3.25
C GLU A 3 -13.25 1.75 2.71
N ALA A 4 -12.76 2.85 3.28
CA ALA A 4 -11.46 3.38 2.90
C ALA A 4 -10.36 2.41 3.34
N GLN A 5 -9.48 2.02 2.41
CA GLN A 5 -8.28 1.25 2.75
C GLN A 5 -7.32 2.15 3.53
N ASN A 6 -7.07 1.79 4.79
CA ASN A 6 -6.25 2.58 5.72
C ASN A 6 -4.86 1.97 5.95
N ASP A 7 -4.59 0.76 5.46
CA ASP A 7 -3.26 0.16 5.51
C ASP A 7 -2.39 0.67 4.36
N PRO A 8 -1.33 1.47 4.61
CA PRO A 8 -0.45 2.00 3.57
C PRO A 8 0.36 0.93 2.85
N LEU A 9 0.41 -0.30 3.38
CA LEU A 9 1.09 -1.43 2.74
C LEU A 9 0.24 -2.11 1.67
N LEU A 10 -1.07 -1.80 1.60
CA LEU A 10 -1.99 -2.43 0.66
C LEU A 10 -2.46 -1.45 -0.44
N PRO A 11 -2.72 -1.95 -1.66
CA PRO A 11 -3.30 -1.14 -2.73
C PRO A 11 -4.62 -0.51 -2.31
N GLY A 12 -4.86 0.72 -2.78
CA GLY A 12 -6.06 1.50 -2.45
C GLY A 12 -5.86 2.50 -1.30
N TYR A 13 -4.75 2.44 -0.57
CA TYR A 13 -4.41 3.52 0.37
C TYR A 13 -4.22 4.86 -0.36
N SER A 14 -4.88 5.90 0.14
CA SER A 14 -4.88 7.23 -0.48
C SER A 14 -3.71 8.07 0.03
N PHE A 15 -2.64 8.16 -0.77
CA PHE A 15 -1.54 9.08 -0.52
C PHE A 15 -1.91 10.49 -1.00
N ASN A 16 -1.62 11.50 -0.19
CA ASN A 16 -1.92 12.91 -0.50
C ASN A 16 -0.81 13.84 0.03
N ALA A 17 -1.15 15.01 0.56
CA ALA A 17 -0.20 16.01 1.04
C ALA A 17 0.57 15.60 2.31
N HIS A 18 0.12 14.58 3.03
CA HIS A 18 0.78 14.14 4.27
C HIS A 18 1.95 13.18 3.98
N LEU A 19 3.06 13.40 4.70
CA LEU A 19 4.17 12.44 4.74
C LEU A 19 3.69 11.12 5.35
N VAL A 20 3.95 10.00 4.67
CA VAL A 20 3.71 8.65 5.17
C VAL A 20 5.02 7.86 5.07
N ALA A 21 5.40 7.19 6.15
CA ALA A 21 6.62 6.40 6.24
C ALA A 21 6.35 5.06 6.95
N GLY A 22 7.15 4.05 6.65
CA GLY A 22 7.04 2.72 7.24
C GLY A 22 8.00 1.70 6.64
N LEU A 23 7.93 0.46 7.13
CA LEU A 23 8.65 -0.69 6.59
C LEU A 23 7.62 -1.66 6.00
N THR A 24 7.88 -2.17 4.80
CA THR A 24 7.06 -3.25 4.19
C THR A 24 7.84 -4.56 4.32
N PRO A 25 7.58 -5.39 5.35
CA PRO A 25 8.29 -6.67 5.53
C PRO A 25 7.73 -7.71 4.56
N ILE A 26 8.24 -7.74 3.34
CA ILE A 26 7.81 -8.70 2.32
C ILE A 26 8.46 -10.06 2.62
N GLU A 27 7.62 -11.08 2.79
CA GLU A 27 8.03 -12.48 2.89
C GLU A 27 7.52 -13.26 1.66
N ALA A 28 8.30 -14.21 1.15
CA ALA A 28 7.90 -15.02 0.00
C ALA A 28 6.59 -15.78 0.31
N HIS A 29 5.63 -15.70 -0.62
CA HIS A 29 4.26 -16.26 -0.48
C HIS A 29 3.41 -15.63 0.64
N GLY A 30 3.86 -14.54 1.28
CA GLY A 30 3.08 -13.77 2.24
C GLY A 30 2.04 -12.85 1.57
N TYR A 31 1.18 -12.23 2.37
CA TYR A 31 0.11 -11.36 1.87
C TYR A 31 0.61 -10.03 1.25
N LEU A 32 1.84 -9.62 1.60
CA LEU A 32 2.54 -8.48 0.99
C LEU A 32 3.43 -8.88 -0.20
N ALA A 33 3.42 -10.15 -0.62
CA ALA A 33 4.28 -10.68 -1.69
C ALA A 33 3.75 -10.33 -3.09
N PHE A 34 3.62 -9.04 -3.38
CA PHE A 34 3.22 -8.53 -4.68
C PHE A 34 4.07 -7.31 -5.08
N PHE A 35 4.12 -7.04 -6.38
CA PHE A 35 4.77 -5.83 -6.89
C PHE A 35 3.82 -4.63 -6.74
N ILE A 36 4.36 -3.51 -6.27
CA ILE A 36 3.66 -2.23 -6.34
C ILE A 36 3.56 -1.85 -7.82
N ASP A 37 2.33 -1.67 -8.32
CA ASP A 37 2.07 -1.23 -9.69
C ASP A 37 1.28 0.08 -9.68
N ARG A 38 2.00 1.18 -9.91
CA ARG A 38 1.43 2.54 -10.01
C ARG A 38 1.95 3.20 -11.30
N PRO A 39 1.40 2.86 -12.47
CA PRO A 39 1.91 3.34 -13.76
C PRO A 39 1.69 4.83 -13.98
N ARG A 40 0.88 5.49 -13.12
CA ARG A 40 0.52 6.90 -13.23
C ARG A 40 0.92 7.74 -12.01
N GLY A 41 1.66 7.15 -11.06
CA GLY A 41 1.91 7.75 -9.74
C GLY A 41 0.79 7.47 -8.76
#